data_AF-A0A921BAZ3-F1
#
_entry.id   AF-A0A921BAZ3-F1
#
_cell.length_a   1.000
_cell.length_b   1.000
_cell.length_c   1.000
_cell.angle_alpha   90.00
_cell.angle_beta   90.00
_cell.angle_gamma   90.00
#
_symmetry.space_group_name_H-M   'P 1'
#
loop_
_entity.id
_entity.type
_entity.pdbx_description
1 polymer ?
#
loop_
_entity_poly.entity_id
_entity_poly.type
_entity_poly.pdbx_seq_one_letter_code
_entity_poly.pdbx_strand_id
1 'polypeptide(L)' 'MRETIGITISAGIAPNKFLAKIASDWNKPDGQLVIRPEQVESFVAALPVKKLHGVGKVTANKMKRLGIRPAEIFGI' A
#
# COMPACT_ATOMS: atom_id res chain seq x y z
N MET A 1 -14.78 -16.79 6.65
CA MET A 1 -14.76 -16.83 5.16
C MET A 1 -14.45 -18.23 4.63
N ARG A 2 -13.27 -18.81 4.90
CA ARG A 2 -12.92 -20.16 4.41
C ARG A 2 -13.88 -21.25 4.90
N GLU A 3 -14.18 -21.29 6.20
CA GLU A 3 -15.10 -22.28 6.79
C GLU A 3 -16.57 -22.03 6.43
N THR A 4 -16.96 -20.76 6.28
CA THR A 4 -18.37 -20.37 6.06
C THR A 4 -18.79 -20.46 4.60
N ILE A 5 -17.92 -20.07 3.66
CA ILE A 5 -18.25 -19.96 2.22
C ILE A 5 -17.16 -20.51 1.28
N GLY A 6 -16.10 -21.13 1.79
CA GLY A 6 -15.05 -21.74 0.97
C GLY A 6 -14.08 -20.76 0.29
N ILE A 7 -14.10 -19.47 0.65
CA ILE A 7 -13.27 -18.43 0.01
C ILE A 7 -12.14 -17.97 0.96
N THR A 8 -10.92 -17.84 0.43
CA THR A 8 -9.79 -17.20 1.12
C THR A 8 -9.72 -15.72 0.78
N ILE A 9 -9.30 -14.91 1.75
CA ILE A 9 -9.19 -13.46 1.58
C ILE A 9 -7.84 -12.97 2.09
N SER A 10 -7.39 -11.82 1.60
CA SER A 10 -6.26 -11.11 2.17
C SER A 10 -6.69 -9.75 2.68
N ALA A 11 -6.10 -9.32 3.79
CA ALA A 11 -6.54 -8.13 4.51
C ALA A 11 -5.37 -7.21 4.86
N GLY A 12 -5.63 -5.90 4.85
CA GLY A 12 -4.66 -4.87 5.22
C GLY A 12 -5.26 -3.94 6.26
N ILE A 13 -4.50 -3.65 7.29
CA ILE A 13 -4.90 -2.76 8.39
C ILE A 13 -3.85 -1.65 8.50
N ALA A 14 -4.28 -0.40 8.47
CA ALA A 14 -3.41 0.76 8.61
C ALA A 14 -4.19 1.98 9.13
N PRO A 15 -3.52 3.06 9.57
CA PRO A 15 -4.17 4.25 10.11
C PRO A 15 -5.01 5.04 9.10
N ASN A 16 -4.88 4.76 7.80
CA ASN A 16 -5.72 5.34 6.76
C ASN A 16 -6.05 4.34 5.65
N LYS A 17 -7.15 4.62 4.92
CA LYS A 17 -7.68 3.77 3.86
C LYS A 17 -6.71 3.52 2.69
N PHE A 18 -5.84 4.48 2.39
CA PHE A 18 -4.88 4.34 1.29
C PHE A 18 -3.81 3.29 1.64
N LEU A 19 -3.19 3.42 2.81
CA LEU A 19 -2.21 2.45 3.30
C LEU A 19 -2.85 1.08 3.55
N ALA A 20 -4.08 1.02 4.07
CA ALA A 20 -4.78 -0.25 4.30
C ALA A 20 -5.01 -1.01 2.98
N LYS A 21 -5.40 -0.29 1.92
CA LYS A 21 -5.58 -0.89 0.58
C LYS A 21 -4.28 -1.38 -0.04
N ILE A 22 -3.14 -0.74 0.24
CA ILE A 22 -1.83 -1.21 -0.20
C ILE A 22 -1.41 -2.44 0.62
N ALA A 23 -1.59 -2.40 1.94
CA ALA A 23 -1.28 -3.48 2.85
C ALA A 23 -2.05 -4.77 2.51
N SER A 24 -3.32 -4.65 2.08
CA SER A 24 -4.15 -5.81 1.73
C SER A 24 -3.63 -6.62 0.55
N ASP A 25 -2.80 -5.99 -0.29
CA ASP A 25 -2.19 -6.64 -1.46
C ASP A 25 -0.77 -7.16 -1.17
N TRP A 26 -0.20 -6.85 0.01
CA TRP A 26 1.22 -7.06 0.30
C TRP A 26 1.58 -8.53 0.52
N ASN A 27 0.76 -9.24 1.30
CA ASN A 27 0.99 -10.63 1.69
C ASN A 27 -0.02 -11.58 1.02
N LYS A 28 -0.48 -11.24 -0.20
CA LYS A 28 -1.35 -12.14 -0.97
C LYS A 28 -0.59 -13.39 -1.46
N PRO A 29 -1.26 -14.56 -1.57
CA PRO A 29 -2.65 -14.84 -1.22
C PRO A 29 -2.84 -15.25 0.26
N ASP A 30 -4.10 -15.21 0.76
CA ASP A 30 -4.55 -15.64 2.10
C ASP A 30 -3.77 -15.06 3.31
N GLY A 31 -3.06 -13.95 3.11
CA GLY A 31 -2.29 -13.29 4.17
C GLY A 31 -2.87 -11.95 4.62
N GLN A 32 -2.30 -11.42 5.70
CA GLN A 32 -2.63 -10.10 6.21
C GLN A 32 -1.38 -9.27 6.51
N LEU A 33 -1.52 -7.95 6.48
CA LEU A 33 -0.48 -7.01 6.92
C LEU A 33 -1.09 -5.90 7.77
N VAL A 34 -0.46 -5.65 8.92
CA VAL A 34 -0.76 -4.51 9.79
C VAL A 34 0.39 -3.51 9.68
N ILE A 35 0.07 -2.29 9.30
CA ILE A 35 0.98 -1.15 9.38
C ILE A 35 0.56 -0.34 10.61
N ARG A 36 1.36 -0.38 11.66
CA ARG A 36 1.12 0.40 12.87
C ARG A 36 1.49 1.88 12.65
N PRO A 37 0.93 2.84 13.40
CA PRO A 37 1.25 4.26 13.27
C PRO A 37 2.76 4.56 13.24
N GLU A 38 3.52 3.93 14.11
CA GLU A 38 4.98 4.06 14.22
C GLU A 38 5.76 3.47 13.03
N GLN A 39 5.10 2.66 12.19
CA GLN A 39 5.69 2.06 11.00
C GLN A 39 5.36 2.84 9.72
N VAL A 40 4.47 3.85 9.79
CA VAL A 40 3.98 4.55 8.60
C VAL A 40 5.11 5.23 7.83
N GLU A 41 5.97 5.96 8.53
CA GLU A 41 7.08 6.70 7.92
C GLU A 41 8.05 5.76 7.19
N SER A 42 8.53 4.72 7.88
CA SER A 42 9.46 3.75 7.30
C SER A 42 8.84 2.96 6.14
N PHE A 43 7.56 2.60 6.25
CA PHE A 43 6.84 1.92 5.18
C PHE A 43 6.69 2.81 3.94
N VAL A 44 6.30 4.07 4.13
CA VAL A 44 6.11 5.04 3.03
C VAL A 44 7.44 5.40 2.38
N ALA A 45 8.52 5.57 3.15
CA ALA A 45 9.84 5.85 2.62
C ALA A 45 10.35 4.75 1.68
N ALA A 46 10.02 3.48 1.98
CA ALA A 46 10.37 2.32 1.15
C ALA A 46 9.34 2.01 0.04
N LEU A 47 8.19 2.70 0.02
CA LEU A 47 7.09 2.39 -0.88
C LEU A 47 7.46 2.76 -2.34
N PRO A 48 7.27 1.87 -3.32
CA PRO A 48 7.41 2.24 -4.73
C PRO A 48 6.21 3.09 -5.19
N VAL A 49 6.45 4.18 -5.94
CA VAL A 49 5.38 5.04 -6.51
C VAL A 49 4.30 4.26 -7.27
N LYS A 50 4.68 3.20 -7.99
CA LYS A 50 3.76 2.32 -8.73
C LYS A 50 2.79 1.50 -7.86
N LYS A 51 3.02 1.43 -6.55
CA LYS A 51 2.15 0.74 -5.59
C LYS A 51 1.08 1.66 -5.01
N LEU A 52 1.16 2.97 -5.29
CA LEU A 52 0.12 3.91 -4.90
C LEU A 52 -1.16 3.61 -5.68
N HIS A 53 -2.26 3.46 -4.95
CA HIS A 53 -3.57 3.31 -5.56
C HIS A 53 -3.90 4.54 -6.42
N GLY A 54 -4.36 4.31 -7.66
CA GLY A 54 -4.64 5.39 -8.62
C GLY A 54 -3.43 5.87 -9.43
N VAL A 55 -2.22 5.40 -9.15
CA VAL A 55 -1.01 5.74 -9.92
C VAL A 55 -0.72 4.66 -10.96
N GLY A 56 -1.16 4.92 -12.19
CA GLY A 56 -0.85 4.08 -13.36
C GLY A 56 0.55 4.32 -13.93
N LYS A 57 0.93 3.53 -14.95
CA LYS A 57 2.25 3.57 -15.62
C LYS A 57 2.65 4.98 -16.06
N VAL A 58 1.74 5.72 -16.69
CA VAL A 58 2.02 7.07 -17.22
C VAL A 58 2.33 8.05 -16.10
N THR A 59 1.49 8.08 -15.05
CA THR A 59 1.68 8.94 -13.88
C THR A 59 2.96 8.58 -13.12
N ALA A 60 3.23 7.29 -12.91
CA ALA A 60 4.46 6.82 -12.27
C ALA A 60 5.71 7.30 -13.02
N ASN A 61 5.72 7.23 -14.35
CA ASN A 61 6.83 7.73 -15.17
C ASN A 61 7.01 9.25 -15.05
N LYS A 62 5.90 10.00 -15.02
CA LYS A 62 5.94 11.46 -14.82
C LYS A 62 6.51 11.82 -13.44
N MET A 63 6.07 11.16 -12.38
CA MET A 63 6.57 11.37 -11.02
C MET A 63 8.06 11.04 -10.91
N LYS A 64 8.48 9.92 -11.50
CA LYS A 64 9.90 9.54 -11.55
C LYS A 64 10.75 10.60 -12.25
N ARG A 65 10.28 11.17 -13.37
CA ARG A 65 10.97 12.27 -14.07
C ARG A 65 11.05 13.55 -13.26
N LEU A 66 10.06 13.82 -12.42
CA LEU A 66 10.01 14.98 -11.53
C LEU A 66 10.76 14.77 -10.22
N GLY A 67 11.32 13.57 -9.98
CA GLY A 67 12.00 13.24 -8.73
C GLY A 67 11.06 13.03 -7.53
N ILE A 68 9.75 12.97 -7.75
CA ILE A 68 8.75 12.85 -6.68
C ILE A 68 8.78 11.42 -6.10
N ARG A 69 8.98 11.33 -4.80
CA ARG A 69 8.95 10.09 -4.00
C ARG A 69 7.67 10.01 -3.18
N PRO A 70 7.27 8.80 -2.72
CA PRO A 70 6.03 8.67 -1.95
C PRO A 70 6.03 9.43 -0.63
N ALA A 71 7.15 9.51 0.09
CA ALA A 71 7.28 10.33 1.30
C ALA A 71 6.74 11.76 1.10
N GLU A 72 7.12 12.41 0.01
CA GLU A 72 6.68 13.77 -0.35
C GLU A 72 5.17 13.88 -0.61
N ILE A 73 4.50 12.80 -1.02
CA ILE A 73 3.06 12.76 -1.25
C ILE A 73 2.29 12.69 0.06
N PHE A 74 2.83 11.96 1.04
CA PHE A 74 2.21 11.80 2.35
C PHE A 74 2.57 12.92 3.33
N GLY A 75 3.43 13.86 2.91
CA GLY A 75 3.90 14.97 3.77
C GLY A 75 4.78 14.48 4.91
N ILE A 76 5.51 13.38 4.69
CA ILE A 76 6.43 12.74 5.64
C ILE A 76 7.84 12.88 5.09
#